data_AF-A0A960YJ29-F1
#
_entry.id   AF-A0A960YJ29-F1
#
_cell.length_a   1.000
_cell.length_b   1.000
_cell.length_c   1.000
_cell.angle_alpha   90.00
_cell.angle_beta   90.00
_cell.angle_gamma   90.00
#
_symmetry.space_group_name_H-M   'P 1'
#
loop_
_entity.id
_entity.type
_entity.pdbx_description
1 polymer ?
#
loop_
_entity_poly.entity_id
_entity_poly.type
_entity_poly.pdbx_seq_one_letter_code
_entity_poly.pdbx_strand_id
1 'polypeptide(L)'
;MNVIETYRVLRLSSRKGTSTSYRVKVDRVGADDVLHVRIAEEGDPEGALGVFEFSGAELEGRSSLHLDVRRVDGRWHLRFVGPRPIAIAFGKPKG
;
A
#
# COMPACT_ATOMS: atom_id res chain seq x y z
N MET A 1 11.16 -9.13 16.61
CA MET A 1 10.46 -9.00 15.32
C MET A 1 8.98 -8.86 15.56
N ASN A 2 8.45 -7.63 15.48
CA ASN A 2 7.02 -7.38 15.57
C ASN A 2 6.44 -7.16 14.16
N VAL A 3 5.16 -7.48 13.99
CA VAL A 3 4.39 -7.13 12.80
C VAL A 3 3.58 -5.88 13.11
N ILE A 4 3.83 -4.81 12.35
CA ILE A 4 3.10 -3.55 12.43
C ILE A 4 2.12 -3.51 11.26
N GLU A 5 0.86 -3.22 11.54
CA GLU A 5 -0.18 -3.15 10.51
C GLU A 5 -0.60 -1.71 10.23
N THR A 6 -0.79 -1.40 8.95
CA THR A 6 -1.34 -0.13 8.51
C THR A 6 -2.28 -0.33 7.33
N TYR A 7 -3.21 0.61 7.20
CA TYR A 7 -4.30 0.51 6.24
C TYR A 7 -4.46 1.78 5.42
N ARG A 8 -4.68 1.62 4.12
CA ARG A 8 -5.00 2.72 3.21
C ARG A 8 -6.15 2.39 2.26
N VAL A 9 -7.10 3.32 2.25
CA VAL A 9 -8.21 3.35 1.31
C VAL A 9 -7.85 4.29 0.18
N LEU A 10 -7.93 3.78 -1.04
CA LEU A 10 -7.75 4.56 -2.26
C LEU A 10 -9.09 5.16 -2.67
N ARG A 11 -9.10 6.48 -2.82
CA ARG A 11 -10.24 7.23 -3.36
C ARG A 11 -9.88 7.77 -4.73
N LEU A 12 -10.58 7.31 -5.77
CA LEU A 12 -10.36 7.84 -7.13
C LEU A 12 -10.82 9.28 -7.21
N SER A 13 -10.00 10.11 -7.85
CA SER A 13 -10.52 11.35 -8.44
C SER A 13 -11.36 10.98 -9.67
N SER A 14 -12.41 11.74 -9.95
CA SER A 14 -13.30 11.53 -11.09
C SER A 14 -12.64 11.68 -12.46
N ARG A 15 -11.35 12.02 -12.52
CA ARG A 15 -10.58 12.20 -13.75
C ARG A 15 -9.91 10.90 -14.16
N LYS A 16 -10.45 10.27 -15.21
CA LYS A 16 -9.82 9.11 -15.85
C LYS A 16 -8.38 9.46 -16.26
N GLY A 17 -7.42 8.62 -15.91
CA GLY A 17 -6.03 8.71 -16.38
C GLY A 17 -5.06 9.52 -15.52
N THR A 18 -5.49 10.20 -14.45
CA THR A 18 -4.57 10.89 -13.54
C THR A 18 -4.00 9.94 -12.49
N SER A 19 -2.65 9.90 -12.39
CA SER A 19 -1.96 9.28 -11.26
C SER A 19 -2.31 10.05 -9.97
N THR A 20 -2.62 9.32 -8.90
CA THR A 20 -2.84 9.89 -7.57
C THR A 20 -1.78 9.34 -6.63
N SER A 21 -1.09 10.23 -5.92
CA SER A 21 -0.05 9.84 -4.95
C SER A 21 -0.64 9.81 -3.54
N TYR A 22 -0.42 8.71 -2.83
CA TYR A 22 -0.83 8.47 -1.45
C TYR A 22 0.39 8.36 -0.54
N ARG A 23 0.20 8.71 0.74
CA ARG A 23 1.20 8.49 1.79
C ARG A 23 0.72 7.44 2.78
N VAL A 24 1.49 6.39 2.97
CA VAL A 24 1.32 5.40 4.02
C VAL A 24 2.22 5.80 5.18
N LYS A 25 1.66 5.89 6.39
CA LYS A 25 2.43 6.27 7.58
C LYS A 25 3.26 5.07 8.05
N VAL A 26 4.51 5.32 8.45
CA VAL A 26 5.49 4.30 8.86
C VAL A 26 5.93 4.51 10.32
N ASP A 27 5.07 5.13 11.12
CA ASP A 27 5.40 5.40 12.51
C ASP A 27 5.59 4.10 13.31
N ARG A 28 6.62 4.08 14.15
CA ARG A 28 6.92 3.00 15.12
C ARG A 28 7.38 1.68 14.49
N VAL A 29 7.88 1.72 13.24
CA VAL A 29 8.54 0.56 12.64
C VAL A 29 10.03 0.64 12.95
N GLY A 30 10.55 -0.26 13.79
CA GLY A 30 11.98 -0.41 14.04
C GLY A 30 12.67 -1.25 12.96
N ALA A 31 14.00 -1.29 12.95
CA ALA A 31 14.79 -2.02 11.95
C ALA A 31 14.49 -3.54 11.92
N ASP A 32 14.15 -4.12 13.06
CA ASP A 32 13.85 -5.56 13.21
C ASP A 32 12.35 -5.91 13.04
N ASP A 33 11.52 -4.94 12.67
CA ASP A 33 10.08 -5.14 12.49
C ASP A 33 9.71 -5.42 11.03
N VAL A 34 8.46 -5.82 10.80
CA VAL A 34 7.86 -5.96 9.47
C VAL A 34 6.61 -5.08 9.42
N LEU A 35 6.47 -4.27 8.37
CA LEU A 35 5.27 -3.47 8.13
C LEU A 35 4.37 -4.16 7.11
N HIS A 36 3.13 -4.46 7.51
CA HIS A 36 2.06 -4.90 6.64
C HIS A 36 1.18 -3.72 6.23
N VAL A 37 1.16 -3.43 4.94
CA VAL A 37 0.33 -2.37 4.35
C VAL A 37 -0.82 -3.00 3.59
N ARG A 38 -2.04 -2.92 4.14
CA ARG A 38 -3.26 -3.30 3.43
C ARG A 38 -3.80 -2.11 2.62
N ILE A 39 -4.00 -2.32 1.32
CA ILE A 39 -4.57 -1.33 0.41
C ILE A 39 -5.95 -1.81 -0.06
N ALA A 40 -6.97 -0.97 -0.01
CA ALA A 40 -8.33 -1.25 -0.49
C ALA A 40 -8.91 -0.08 -1.29
N GLU A 41 -10.04 -0.28 -1.96
CA GLU A 41 -10.78 0.76 -2.69
C GLU A 41 -11.91 1.34 -1.82
N GLU A 42 -12.22 2.64 -1.93
CA GLU A 42 -13.28 3.30 -1.12
C GLU A 42 -14.65 2.62 -1.23
N GLY A 43 -14.99 2.08 -2.41
CA GLY A 43 -16.24 1.36 -2.63
C GLY A 43 -16.25 -0.10 -2.14
N ASP A 44 -15.09 -0.66 -1.79
CA ASP A 44 -14.96 -2.00 -1.23
C ASP A 44 -13.82 -2.04 -0.18
N PRO A 45 -14.02 -1.47 1.02
CA PRO A 45 -12.99 -1.43 2.06
C PRO A 45 -12.58 -2.83 2.57
N GLU A 46 -13.50 -3.79 2.46
CA GLU A 46 -13.29 -5.19 2.84
C GLU A 46 -12.51 -5.96 1.74
N GLY A 47 -12.59 -5.52 0.49
CA GLY A 47 -11.78 -6.00 -0.64
C GLY A 47 -10.40 -5.39 -0.68
N ALA A 48 -9.40 -6.13 -0.19
CA ALA A 48 -8.01 -5.71 -0.33
C ALA A 48 -7.58 -5.80 -1.81
N LEU A 49 -7.18 -4.66 -2.38
CA LEU A 49 -6.44 -4.60 -3.64
C LEU A 49 -5.07 -5.28 -3.50
N GLY A 50 -4.50 -5.28 -2.30
CA GLY A 50 -3.29 -6.02 -1.96
C GLY A 50 -2.85 -5.79 -0.52
N VAL A 51 -2.08 -6.74 0.01
CA VAL A 51 -1.32 -6.63 1.26
C VAL A 51 0.15 -6.69 0.89
N PHE A 52 0.91 -5.68 1.31
CA PHE A 52 2.31 -5.50 0.97
C PHE A 52 3.15 -5.55 2.24
N GLU A 53 4.19 -6.37 2.26
CA GLU A 53 5.09 -6.50 3.39
C GLU A 53 6.37 -5.74 3.12
N PHE A 54 6.88 -4.99 4.10
CA PHE A 54 8.14 -4.25 4.02
C PHE A 54 9.01 -4.59 5.22
N SER A 55 10.31 -4.75 4.96
CA SER A 55 11.30 -4.89 6.04
C SER A 55 11.47 -3.57 6.78
N GLY A 56 11.43 -3.61 8.10
CA GLY A 56 11.70 -2.47 8.96
C GLY A 56 13.07 -1.84 8.71
N ALA A 57 14.08 -2.65 8.36
CA ALA A 57 15.41 -2.17 8.04
C ALA A 57 15.44 -1.25 6.80
N GLU A 58 14.59 -1.49 5.79
CA GLU A 58 14.48 -0.59 4.63
C GLU A 58 13.64 0.68 4.93
N LEU A 59 12.87 0.62 6.01
CA LEU A 59 12.00 1.68 6.48
C LEU A 59 12.64 2.54 7.56
N GLU A 60 13.80 2.14 8.08
CA GLU A 60 14.50 2.86 9.14
C GLU A 60 14.75 4.32 8.73
N GLY A 61 14.43 5.24 9.64
CA GLY A 61 14.53 6.68 9.42
C GLY A 61 13.45 7.29 8.50
N ARG A 62 12.50 6.49 7.99
CA ARG A 62 11.38 7.00 7.17
C ARG A 62 10.14 7.25 8.01
N SER A 63 9.47 8.37 7.75
CA SER A 63 8.16 8.67 8.35
C SER A 63 6.98 8.19 7.49
N SER A 64 7.21 7.93 6.19
CA SER A 64 6.16 7.48 5.28
C SER A 64 6.70 6.73 4.05
N LEU A 65 5.81 5.92 3.46
CA LEU A 65 5.94 5.36 2.12
C LEU A 65 5.06 6.15 1.15
N HIS A 66 5.58 6.42 -0.03
CA HIS A 66 4.84 7.05 -1.11
C HIS A 66 4.31 5.97 -2.06
N LEU A 67 3.03 6.03 -2.39
CA LEU A 67 2.34 5.08 -3.24
C LEU A 67 1.68 5.83 -4.39
N ASP A 68 2.17 5.63 -5.60
CA ASP A 68 1.53 6.11 -6.81
C ASP A 68 0.50 5.10 -7.30
N VAL A 69 -0.66 5.60 -7.64
CA VAL A 69 -1.81 4.80 -8.02
C VAL A 69 -2.39 5.33 -9.32
N ARG A 70 -2.66 4.44 -10.25
CA ARG A 70 -3.39 4.74 -11.48
C ARG A 70 -4.36 3.62 -11.82
N ARG A 71 -5.44 3.96 -12.53
CA ARG A 71 -6.37 2.99 -13.11
C ARG A 71 -6.22 3.00 -14.62
N VAL A 72 -5.86 1.85 -15.19
CA VAL A 72 -5.66 1.65 -16.63
C VAL A 72 -6.54 0.48 -17.04
N ASP A 73 -7.43 0.69 -18.01
CA ASP A 73 -8.36 -0.34 -18.53
C ASP A 73 -9.11 -1.10 -17.42
N GLY A 74 -9.58 -0.34 -16.42
CA GLY A 74 -10.33 -0.87 -15.27
C GLY A 74 -9.48 -1.53 -14.18
N ARG A 75 -8.19 -1.77 -14.43
CA ARG A 75 -7.26 -2.41 -13.48
C ARG A 75 -6.49 -1.37 -12.67
N TRP A 76 -6.29 -1.70 -11.39
CA TRP A 76 -5.46 -0.92 -10.48
C TRP A 76 -3.98 -1.21 -10.72
N HIS A 77 -3.18 -0.16 -10.85
CA HIS A 77 -1.73 -0.23 -10.85
C HIS A 77 -1.21 0.55 -9.65
N LEU A 78 -0.53 -0.16 -8.76
CA LEU A 78 0.03 0.34 -7.52
C LEU A 78 1.55 0.32 -7.63
N ARG A 79 2.21 1.45 -7.31
CA ARG A 79 3.66 1.57 -7.35
C ARG A 79 4.18 2.32 -6.13
N PHE A 80 4.92 1.64 -5.27
CA PHE A 80 5.66 2.30 -4.20
C PHE A 80 6.88 3.04 -4.75
N VAL A 81 7.08 4.26 -4.28
CA VAL A 81 8.22 5.11 -4.63
C VAL A 81 9.24 5.02 -3.50
N GLY A 82 10.38 4.39 -3.78
CA GLY A 82 11.43 4.13 -2.79
C GLY A 82 11.47 2.65 -2.39
N PRO A 83 11.27 2.31 -1.09
CA PRO A 83 11.33 0.93 -0.60
C PRO A 83 10.39 0.02 -1.38
N ARG A 84 10.83 -1.21 -1.63
CA ARG A 84 10.04 -2.20 -2.34
C ARG A 84 9.46 -3.21 -1.35
N PRO A 85 8.25 -3.70 -1.60
CA PRO A 85 7.71 -4.76 -0.77
C PRO A 85 8.56 -6.04 -0.94
N ILE A 86 8.82 -6.71 0.17
CA ILE A 86 9.48 -8.03 0.21
C ILE A 86 8.50 -9.16 -0.07
N ALA A 87 7.20 -8.92 0.13
CA ALA A 87 6.12 -9.83 -0.25
C ALA A 87 4.86 -9.07 -0.67
N ILE A 88 4.07 -9.68 -1.55
CA ILE A 88 2.79 -9.14 -2.04
C ILE A 88 1.76 -10.27 -2.04
N ALA A 89 0.68 -10.08 -1.28
CA ALA A 89 -0.48 -10.96 -1.28
C ALA A 89 -1.68 -10.21 -1.86
N PHE A 90 -2.29 -10.75 -2.90
CA PHE A 90 -3.52 -10.19 -3.47
C PHE A 90 -4.73 -10.84 -2.78
N GLY A 91 -5.74 -10.03 -2.44
CA GLY A 91 -7.02 -10.57 -2.01
C GLY A 91 -7.59 -11.48 -3.10
N LYS A 92 -8.14 -12.64 -2.72
CA LYS A 92 -8.83 -13.49 -3.70
C LYS A 92 -9.91 -12.65 -4.41
N PRO A 93 -10.03 -12.70 -5.74
CA PRO A 93 -11.18 -12.11 -6.39
C PRO A 93 -12.42 -12.78 -5.79
N LYS A 94 -13.32 -11.98 -5.18
CA LYS A 94 -14.66 -12.45 -4.91
C LYS A 94 -15.31 -12.65 -6.29
N GLY A 95 -15.47 -13.92 -6.66
CA GLY A 95 -16.24 -14.32 -7.85
C GLY A 95 -17.72 -14.04 -7.67
#